data_AF-A0A381ZKF0-F1
#
_entry.id   AF-A0A381ZKF0-F1
#
_cell.length_a   1.000
_cell.length_b   1.000
_cell.length_c   1.000
_cell.angle_alpha   90.00
_cell.angle_beta   90.00
_cell.angle_gamma   90.00
#
_symmetry.space_group_name_H-M   'P 1'
#
loop_
_entity.id
_entity.type
_entity.pdbx_description
1 polymer ?
#
loop_
_entity_poly.entity_id
_entity_poly.type
_entity_poly.pdbx_seq_one_letter_code
_entity_poly.pdbx_strand_id
1 'polypeptide(L)'
;MIDLNNFTPFSSLIGGLIIGFSVILYLYTTGKLAGISGIFANTITNSNNRFANILFLLGLIIGPSIYLLINNANFEITKSIPLI
;
A
#
# COMPACT_ATOMS: atom_id res chain seq x y z
N MET A 1 -9.49 26.94 10.21
CA MET A 1 -8.52 26.71 11.30
C MET A 1 -7.79 25.42 10.95
N ILE A 2 -6.47 25.33 11.11
CA ILE A 2 -5.70 24.09 10.85
C ILE A 2 -5.88 23.17 12.07
N ASP A 3 -6.33 21.93 11.85
CA ASP A 3 -6.54 20.94 12.90
C ASP A 3 -5.20 20.34 13.37
N LEU A 4 -4.53 21.08 14.26
CA LEU A 4 -3.26 20.66 14.86
C LEU A 4 -3.38 19.32 15.63
N ASN A 5 -4.58 18.96 16.07
CA ASN A 5 -4.86 17.73 16.80
C ASN A 5 -4.69 16.45 15.95
N ASN A 6 -4.96 16.52 14.65
CA ASN A 6 -4.80 15.38 13.73
C ASN A 6 -3.45 15.40 12.99
N PHE A 7 -2.63 16.43 13.21
CA PHE A 7 -1.36 16.57 12.54
C PHE A 7 -0.30 15.68 13.20
N THR A 8 0.09 14.61 12.51
CA THR A 8 1.07 13.62 12.99
C THR A 8 2.38 13.68 12.18
N PRO A 9 3.23 14.71 12.38
CA PRO A 9 4.34 15.03 11.49
C PRO A 9 5.36 13.89 11.38
N PHE A 10 5.73 13.30 12.51
CA PHE A 10 6.72 12.21 12.55
C PHE A 10 6.18 10.92 11.96
N SER A 11 4.94 10.55 12.27
CA SER A 11 4.31 9.32 11.77
C SER A 11 4.15 9.36 10.25
N SER A 12 3.68 10.50 9.71
CA SER A 12 3.52 10.71 8.27
C SER A 12 4.87 10.68 7.53
N LEU A 13 5.91 11.27 8.11
CA LEU A 13 7.26 11.25 7.53
C LEU A 13 7.83 9.83 7.46
N ILE A 14 7.72 9.06 8.54
CA ILE A 14 8.19 7.67 8.59
C ILE A 14 7.44 6.81 7.58
N GLY A 15 6.12 6.94 7.50
CA GLY A 15 5.31 6.23 6.50
C GLY A 15 5.74 6.56 5.07
N GLY A 16 5.96 7.84 4.76
CA GLY A 16 6.46 8.28 3.46
C GLY A 16 7.84 7.71 3.12
N LEU A 17 8.77 7.68 4.07
CA LEU A 17 10.11 7.10 3.88
C LEU A 17 10.05 5.60 3.58
N ILE A 18 9.22 4.85 4.32
CA ILE A 18 9.06 3.40 4.11
C ILE A 18 8.52 3.11 2.71
N ILE A 19 7.48 3.82 2.28
CA ILE A 19 6.88 3.65 0.95
C ILE A 19 7.88 4.06 -0.14
N GLY A 20 8.52 5.21 0.01
CA GLY A 20 9.53 5.69 -0.95
C GLY A 20 10.69 4.71 -1.10
N PHE A 21 11.20 4.17 0.01
CA PHE A 21 12.27 3.17 0.00
C PHE A 21 11.83 1.88 -0.70
N SER A 22 10.59 1.42 -0.46
CA SER A 22 10.02 0.25 -1.13
C SER A 22 9.96 0.43 -2.66
N VAL A 23 9.53 1.60 -3.14
CA VAL A 23 9.46 1.91 -4.57
C VAL A 23 10.86 1.94 -5.20
N ILE A 24 11.86 2.52 -4.52
CA ILE A 24 13.25 2.53 -4.98
C ILE A 24 13.79 1.10 -5.11
N LEU A 25 13.54 0.25 -4.11
CA LEU A 25 13.98 -1.15 -4.12
C LEU A 25 13.34 -1.94 -5.28
N TYR A 26 12.06 -1.73 -5.52
CA TYR A 26 11.34 -2.35 -6.63
C TYR A 26 11.88 -1.88 -7.99
N LEU A 27 12.11 -0.57 -8.13
CA LEU A 27 12.67 0.00 -9.34
C LEU A 27 14.08 -0.53 -9.60
N TYR A 28 14.90 -0.69 -8.57
CA TYR A 28 16.25 -1.22 -8.71
C TYR A 28 16.26 -2.69 -9.18
N THR A 29 15.35 -3.51 -8.67
CA THR A 29 15.28 -4.94 -9.02
C THR A 29 14.60 -5.21 -10.36
N THR A 30 13.58 -4.42 -10.71
CA THR A 30 12.73 -4.66 -11.90
C THR A 30 13.06 -3.69 -13.05
N GLY A 31 13.77 -2.60 -12.77
CA GLY A 31 14.06 -1.52 -13.73
C GLY A 31 12.84 -0.65 -14.08
N LYS A 32 11.71 -0.85 -13.40
CA LYS A 32 10.43 -0.18 -13.68
C LYS A 32 9.78 0.26 -12.36
N LEU A 33 9.04 1.35 -12.39
CA LEU A 33 8.19 1.75 -11.26
C LEU A 33 7.11 0.69 -11.01
N ALA A 34 6.80 0.41 -9.74
CA ALA A 34 5.78 -0.55 -9.35
C ALA A 34 4.39 -0.07 -9.79
N GLY A 35 3.91 -0.57 -10.92
CA GLY A 35 2.57 -0.32 -11.43
C GLY A 35 1.71 -1.56 -11.28
N ILE A 36 0.73 -1.53 -10.37
CA ILE A 36 -0.17 -2.68 -10.11
C ILE A 36 -0.86 -3.14 -11.40
N SER A 37 -1.36 -2.20 -12.21
CA SER A 37 -1.99 -2.52 -13.51
C SER A 37 -1.03 -3.19 -14.49
N GLY A 38 0.24 -2.77 -14.50
CA GLY A 38 1.28 -3.37 -15.36
C GLY A 38 1.69 -4.76 -14.89
N ILE A 39 1.85 -4.96 -13.58
CA ILE A 39 2.16 -6.27 -12.96
C ILE A 39 1.00 -7.24 -13.20
N PHE A 40 -0.24 -6.78 -13.00
CA PHE A 40 -1.45 -7.57 -13.24
C PHE A 40 -1.58 -7.97 -14.72
N ALA A 41 -1.45 -7.02 -15.64
CA ALA A 41 -1.47 -7.29 -17.07
C ALA A 41 -0.37 -8.29 -17.45
N ASN A 42 0.87 -8.06 -17.01
CA ASN A 42 2.01 -8.94 -17.31
C ASN A 42 1.85 -10.36 -16.73
N THR A 43 1.09 -10.53 -15.65
CA THR A 43 0.74 -11.86 -15.09
C THR A 43 -0.21 -12.66 -15.99
N ILE A 44 -1.04 -11.95 -16.76
CA ILE A 44 -2.03 -12.51 -17.68
C ILE A 44 -1.43 -12.72 -19.07
N THR A 45 -0.67 -11.75 -19.60
CA THR A 45 -0.17 -11.79 -20.98
C THR A 45 1.19 -12.45 -21.16
N ASN A 46 2.07 -12.45 -20.16
CA ASN A 46 3.46 -12.91 -20.35
C ASN A 46 3.85 -14.00 -19.34
N SER A 47 4.54 -15.05 -19.82
CA SER A 47 5.02 -16.13 -18.95
C SER A 47 6.35 -15.79 -18.26
N ASN A 48 7.13 -14.88 -18.84
CA ASN A 48 8.42 -14.50 -18.29
C ASN A 48 8.20 -13.63 -17.03
N ASN A 49 8.68 -14.10 -15.88
CA ASN A 49 8.48 -13.52 -14.54
C ASN A 49 7.06 -13.62 -13.94
N ARG A 50 6.20 -14.51 -14.45
CA ARG A 50 4.84 -14.72 -13.91
C ARG A 50 4.83 -15.04 -12.41
N PHE A 51 5.78 -15.84 -11.95
CA PHE A 51 5.90 -16.23 -10.54
C PHE A 51 6.16 -15.02 -9.62
N ALA A 52 7.09 -14.13 -10.00
CA ALA A 52 7.40 -12.92 -9.23
C ALA A 52 6.19 -11.97 -9.18
N ASN A 53 5.45 -11.83 -10.29
CA ASN A 53 4.26 -10.99 -10.32
C ASN A 53 3.13 -11.53 -9.42
N ILE A 54 2.90 -12.84 -9.44
CA ILE A 54 1.93 -13.49 -8.53
C ILE A 54 2.33 -13.26 -7.08
N LEU A 55 3.62 -13.41 -6.75
CA LEU A 55 4.11 -13.21 -5.40
C LEU A 55 3.94 -11.75 -4.93
N PHE A 56 4.15 -10.78 -5.82
CA PHE A 56 3.87 -9.36 -5.55
C PHE A 56 2.39 -9.12 -5.27
N LEU A 57 1.50 -9.66 -6.11
CA LEU A 57 0.04 -9.53 -5.94
C LEU A 57 -0.44 -10.17 -4.63
N LEU A 58 0.09 -11.35 -4.28
CA LEU A 58 -0.18 -11.98 -2.99
C LEU A 58 0.31 -11.11 -1.83
N GLY A 59 1.52 -10.54 -1.92
CA GLY A 59 2.03 -9.61 -0.91
C GLY A 59 1.12 -8.40 -0.70
N LEU A 60 0.54 -7.88 -1.78
CA LEU A 60 -0.39 -6.74 -1.75
C LEU A 60 -1.69 -7.06 -0.99
N ILE A 61 -2.16 -8.31 -1.05
CA ILE A 61 -3.35 -8.77 -0.30
C ILE A 61 -2.98 -9.11 1.14
N ILE A 62 -1.88 -9.84 1.33
CA ILE A 62 -1.45 -10.36 2.63
C ILE A 62 -1.05 -9.22 3.57
N GLY A 63 -0.35 -8.18 3.08
CA GLY A 63 0.09 -7.04 3.89
C GLY A 63 -1.01 -6.37 4.72
N PRO A 64 -2.05 -5.79 4.09
CA PRO A 64 -3.16 -5.18 4.81
C PRO A 64 -3.99 -6.22 5.58
N SER A 65 -4.07 -7.47 5.12
CA SER A 65 -4.78 -8.53 5.84
C SER A 65 -4.13 -8.86 7.19
N ILE A 66 -2.79 -8.95 7.22
CA ILE A 66 -2.03 -9.14 8.46
C ILE A 66 -2.20 -7.92 9.37
N TYR A 67 -2.13 -6.71 8.82
CA TYR A 67 -2.34 -5.49 9.60
C TYR A 67 -3.72 -5.48 10.28
N LEU A 68 -4.76 -5.89 9.56
CA LEU A 68 -6.13 -5.99 10.08
C LEU A 68 -6.22 -7.01 11.21
N LEU A 69 -5.59 -8.18 11.04
CA LEU A 69 -5.61 -9.27 12.01
C LEU A 69 -4.91 -8.90 13.32
N ILE A 70 -3.81 -8.16 13.24
CA ILE A 70 -3.04 -7.72 14.42
C ILE A 70 -3.74 -6.59 15.16
N ASN A 71 -4.23 -5.59 14.42
CA ASN A 71 -4.79 -4.38 15.04
C ASN A 71 -6.28 -4.49 15.36
N ASN A 72 -6.91 -5.63 15.03
CA ASN A 72 -8.33 -5.92 15.21
C ASN A 72 -9.17 -4.67 14.91
N ALA A 73 -8.90 -4.07 13.73
CA ALA A 73 -9.27 -2.69 13.46
C ALA A 73 -10.79 -2.53 13.57
N ASN A 74 -11.23 -1.92 14.66
CA ASN A 74 -12.60 -1.54 14.85
C ASN A 74 -12.87 -0.44 13.83
N PHE A 75 -13.51 -0.80 12.72
CA PHE A 75 -14.09 0.15 11.79
C PHE A 75 -15.24 0.85 12.52
N GLU A 76 -14.90 1.80 13.37
CA GLU A 76 -15.87 2.75 13.90
C GLU A 76 -16.29 3.60 12.70
N ILE A 77 -17.43 3.21 12.12
CA ILE A 77 -18.14 4.04 11.15
C ILE A 77 -18.58 5.25 11.96
N THR A 78 -17.74 6.27 12.02
CA THR A 78 -18.10 7.57 12.58
C THR A 78 -19.25 8.08 11.73
N LYS A 79 -20.45 7.91 12.26
CA LYS A 79 -21.66 8.51 11.74
C LYS A 79 -21.56 10.00 12.02
N SER A 80 -20.74 10.70 11.25
CA SER A 80 -20.82 12.14 11.18
C SER A 80 -22.23 12.44 10.68
N ILE A 81 -23.01 13.08 11.55
CA ILE A 81 -24.28 13.68 11.17
C ILE A 81 -23.95 14.55 9.96
N PRO A 82 -24.63 14.41 8.82
CA PRO A 82 -24.40 15.32 7.71
C PRO A 82 -24.84 16.69 8.20
N LEU A 83 -23.87 17.50 8.63
CA LEU A 83 -24.05 18.91 8.89
C LEU A 83 -24.20 19.53 7.49
N ILE A 84 -25.45 19.63 7.06
CA ILE A 84 -25.89 20.67 6.13
C ILE A 84 -25.63 22.02 6.77
#